data_AF-A0A127SQ15-F1
#
_entry.id   AF-A0A127SQ15-F1
#
_cell.length_a   1.000
_cell.length_b   1.000
_cell.length_c   1.000
_cell.angle_alpha   90.00
_cell.angle_beta   90.00
_cell.angle_gamma   90.00
#
_symmetry.space_group_name_H-M   'P 1'
#
loop_
_entity.id
_entity.type
_entity.pdbx_description
1 polymer ?
#
loop_
_entity_poly.entity_id
_entity_poly.type
_entity_poly.pdbx_seq_one_letter_code
_entity_poly.pdbx_strand_id
1 'polypeptide(L)' 'ASGQLLSGYRAGERFPMMSTFKVVLCGAVLARVDAGDEQLERKIHYRQQDLVDYSPVSEKHL' A
#
# COMPACT_ATOMS: atom_id res chain seq x y z
N ALA A 1 4.94 0.54 -24.27
CA ALA A 1 4.56 -0.83 -23.87
C ALA A 1 3.08 -1.02 -24.20
N SER A 2 2.71 -2.06 -24.96
CA SER A 2 1.33 -2.25 -25.47
C SER A 2 0.35 -2.85 -24.46
N GLY A 3 0.82 -3.31 -23.29
CA GLY A 3 -0.01 -4.04 -22.32
C GLY A 3 -0.35 -5.49 -22.75
N GLN A 4 0.29 -6.01 -23.81
CA GLN A 4 0.03 -7.36 -24.33
C GLN A 4 0.62 -8.45 -23.41
N LEU A 5 -0.20 -9.46 -23.07
CA LEU A 5 0.25 -10.65 -22.35
C LEU A 5 1.12 -11.54 -23.25
N LEU A 6 2.36 -11.80 -22.85
CA LEU A 6 3.30 -12.65 -23.60
C LEU A 6 3.22 -14.12 -23.19
N SER A 7 2.96 -14.40 -21.91
CA SER A 7 2.75 -15.74 -21.34
C SER A 7 2.01 -15.62 -20.02
N GLY A 8 1.26 -16.65 -19.62
CA GLY A 8 0.54 -16.69 -18.36
C GLY A 8 0.29 -18.13 -17.90
N TYR A 9 0.46 -18.37 -16.61
CA TYR A 9 0.08 -19.62 -15.95
C TYR A 9 -0.86 -19.28 -14.81
N ARG A 10 -2.06 -19.88 -14.81
CA ARG A 10 -3.11 -19.65 -13.80
C ARG A 10 -3.48 -18.17 -13.59
N ALA A 11 -3.39 -17.35 -14.66
CA ALA A 11 -3.59 -15.91 -14.57
C ALA A 11 -5.01 -15.49 -14.14
N GLY A 12 -6.01 -16.36 -14.31
CA GLY A 12 -7.38 -16.13 -13.87
C GLY A 12 -7.73 -16.72 -12.48
N GLU A 13 -6.79 -17.42 -11.84
CA GLU A 13 -7.01 -17.98 -10.51
C GLU A 13 -6.77 -16.93 -9.42
N ARG A 14 -7.46 -17.09 -8.29
CA ARG A 14 -7.32 -16.19 -7.14
C ARG A 14 -6.16 -16.60 -6.26
N PHE A 15 -5.36 -15.63 -5.84
CA PHE A 15 -4.28 -15.81 -4.87
C PHE A 15 -4.40 -14.77 -3.76
N PRO A 16 -3.98 -15.09 -2.52
CA PRO A 16 -3.84 -14.09 -1.47
C PRO A 16 -2.83 -13.02 -1.89
N MET A 17 -3.20 -11.74 -1.77
CA MET A 17 -2.30 -10.65 -2.13
C MET A 17 -1.09 -10.54 -1.18
N MET A 18 -1.21 -10.98 0.08
CA MET A 18 -0.21 -10.76 1.13
C MET A 18 0.15 -9.27 1.18
N SER A 19 1.43 -8.89 1.32
CA SER A 19 1.85 -7.47 1.30
C SER A 19 1.80 -6.80 -0.08
N THR A 20 1.51 -7.49 -1.20
CA THR A 20 1.40 -6.83 -2.52
C THR A 20 0.26 -5.82 -2.60
N PHE A 21 -0.77 -5.97 -1.75
CA PHE A 21 -1.87 -5.02 -1.65
C PHE A 21 -1.41 -3.60 -1.30
N LYS A 22 -0.25 -3.44 -0.63
CA LYS A 22 0.25 -2.13 -0.18
C LYS A 22 0.52 -1.19 -1.35
N VAL A 23 0.85 -1.73 -2.54
CA VAL A 23 0.98 -0.92 -3.77
C VAL A 23 -0.36 -0.29 -4.15
N VAL A 24 -1.43 -1.07 -4.14
CA VAL A 24 -2.79 -0.57 -4.45
C VAL A 24 -3.30 0.36 -3.35
N LEU A 25 -3.03 0.06 -2.08
CA LEU A 25 -3.34 0.95 -0.95
C LEU A 25 -2.69 2.32 -1.12
N CYS A 26 -1.39 2.37 -1.41
CA CYS A 26 -0.70 3.64 -1.66
C CYS A 26 -1.22 4.32 -2.93
N GLY A 27 -1.56 3.58 -3.98
CA GLY A 27 -2.24 4.13 -5.16
C GLY A 27 -3.56 4.84 -4.81
N ALA A 28 -4.35 4.27 -3.91
CA ALA A 28 -5.57 4.92 -3.43
C ALA A 28 -5.28 6.17 -2.57
N VAL A 29 -4.22 6.16 -1.75
CA VAL A 29 -3.77 7.36 -1.02
C VAL A 29 -3.33 8.46 -1.98
N LEU A 30 -2.57 8.11 -3.03
CA LEU A 30 -2.14 9.06 -4.06
C LEU A 30 -3.34 9.65 -4.82
N ALA A 31 -4.34 8.83 -5.16
CA ALA A 31 -5.57 9.34 -5.78
C ALA A 31 -6.32 10.35 -4.89
N ARG A 32 -6.23 10.21 -3.56
CA ARG A 32 -6.78 11.21 -2.62
C ARG A 32 -5.94 12.49 -2.59
N VAL A 33 -4.62 12.39 -2.73
CA VAL A 33 -3.75 13.57 -2.86
C VAL A 33 -4.10 14.32 -4.15
N ASP A 34 -4.28 13.61 -5.27
CA ASP A 34 -4.69 14.22 -6.54
C ASP A 34 -6.05 14.92 -6.44
N ALA A 35 -6.98 14.37 -5.65
CA ALA A 35 -8.28 14.96 -5.39
C ALA A 35 -8.25 16.16 -4.42
N GLY A 36 -7.12 16.44 -3.77
CA GLY A 36 -6.98 17.46 -2.73
C GLY A 36 -7.51 17.05 -1.35
N ASP A 37 -7.84 15.76 -1.17
CA ASP A 37 -8.40 15.18 0.07
C ASP A 37 -7.33 14.64 1.02
N GLU A 38 -6.05 14.70 0.64
CA GLU A 38 -4.91 14.26 1.43
C GLU A 38 -3.63 15.03 1.06
N GLN A 39 -2.65 15.05 1.97
CA GLN A 39 -1.33 15.67 1.77
C GLN A 39 -0.22 14.68 2.11
N LEU A 40 0.80 14.57 1.26
CA LEU A 40 1.93 13.66 1.52
C LEU A 40 2.75 14.08 2.74
N GLU A 41 2.78 15.37 3.03
CA GLU A 41 3.50 15.96 4.15
C GLU A 41 2.72 15.89 5.47
N ARG A 42 1.46 15.41 5.45
CA ARG A 42 0.64 15.30 6.66
C ARG A 42 1.29 14.34 7.64
N LYS A 43 1.73 14.85 8.79
CA LYS A 43 2.24 14.02 9.88
C LYS A 43 1.10 13.32 10.62
N ILE A 44 1.27 12.02 10.86
CA ILE A 44 0.33 11.18 11.60
C ILE A 44 1.01 10.72 12.89
N HIS A 45 0.45 11.09 14.04
CA HIS A 45 0.86 10.56 15.33
C HIS A 45 0.04 9.29 15.65
N TYR A 46 0.69 8.31 16.25
CA TYR A 46 0.12 7.04 16.67
C TYR A 46 0.73 6.61 18.00
N ARG A 47 0.18 5.56 18.61
CA ARG A 47 0.56 5.09 19.94
C ARG A 47 1.21 3.72 19.85
N GLN A 48 1.92 3.33 20.92
CA GLN A 48 2.55 2.01 21.03
C GLN A 48 1.55 0.86 20.78
N GLN A 49 0.30 1.02 21.22
CA GLN A 49 -0.78 0.03 21.05
C GLN A 49 -1.22 -0.15 19.59
N ASP A 50 -0.87 0.76 18.69
CA ASP A 50 -1.23 0.68 17.27
C ASP A 50 -0.19 -0.12 16.46
N LEU A 51 0.97 -0.44 17.06
CA LEU A 51 2.01 -1.24 16.41
C LEU A 51 1.60 -2.72 16.34
N VAL A 52 1.90 -3.33 15.19
CA VAL A 52 1.68 -4.75 14.92
C VAL A 52 3.00 -5.43 14.55
N ASP A 53 2.99 -6.76 14.46
CA ASP A 53 4.16 -7.54 14.04
C ASP A 53 4.78 -7.01 12.75
N TYR A 54 6.12 -7.05 12.67
CA TYR A 54 6.90 -6.58 11.53
C TYR A 54 6.72 -5.08 11.21
N SER A 55 6.93 -4.24 12.24
CA SER A 55 6.86 -2.76 12.16
C SER A 55 8.23 -2.05 12.29
N PRO A 56 9.30 -2.45 11.58
CA PRO A 56 10.68 -2.02 11.85
C PRO A 56 11.00 -0.55 11.58
N VAL A 57 10.07 0.17 10.93
CA VAL A 57 10.16 1.62 10.70
C VAL A 57 9.24 2.34 11.68
N SER A 58 7.94 2.02 11.70
CA SER A 58 6.98 2.70 12.57
C SER A 58 7.28 2.53 14.07
N GLU A 59 7.90 1.44 14.51
CA GLU A 59 8.30 1.28 15.92
C GLU A 59 9.34 2.31 16.39
N LYS A 60 10.07 2.95 15.46
CA LYS A 60 11.13 3.93 15.76
C LYS A 60 10.64 5.38 15.89
N HIS A 61 9.35 5.63 15.64
CA HIS A 61 8.79 6.99 15.50
C HIS A 61 7.53 7.22 16.35
N LEU A 62 7.47 6.58 17.52
CA LEU A 62 6.46 6.86 18.56
C LEU A 62 6.68 8.23 19.23
#